data_AF-A0A0G4NN66-F1
#
_entry.id   AF-A0A0G4NN66-F1
#
_cell.length_a   1.000
_cell.length_b   1.000
_cell.length_c   1.000
_cell.angle_alpha   90.00
_cell.angle_beta   90.00
_cell.angle_gamma   90.00
#
_symmetry.space_group_name_H-M   'P 1'
#
loop_
_entity.id
_entity.type
_entity.pdbx_description
1 polymer ?
#
loop_
_entity_poly.entity_id
_entity_poly.type
_entity_poly.pdbx_seq_one_letter_code
_entity_poly.pdbx_strand_id
1 'polypeptide(L)'
;MGLENNKAAHHIRVTEDQSAGITHIGWACNSVSKTDSVPKEAETASWRHALDEELQTAGNPPELDLPRELTFLDVESSLPKLSPLPSASAGEGEDAMVFTLRTGIEFLFRPFNTAESDEVFVMVVGTSDGRLHLSIYDSFVIGDFRYTLPSSMYKPGVLQLIHHAAHPSASTHCLILKHPADEDRAVYLVPMDLPFVPYSPINLALLASKLTTLQKLLRYVKQSQLHATVEYNNTRELPSKFLSMNELPNGSSPTSAWKGESWL
;
A
#
# COMPACT_ATOMS: atom_id res chain seq x y z
N MET A 1 29.22 -4.65 -8.45
CA MET A 1 28.40 -4.81 -7.23
C MET A 1 27.17 -3.92 -7.39
N GLY A 2 26.06 -4.49 -7.84
CA GLY A 2 24.80 -3.76 -8.01
C GLY A 2 24.03 -3.79 -6.71
N LEU A 3 23.68 -2.61 -6.19
CA LEU A 3 22.78 -2.47 -5.05
C LEU A 3 21.37 -2.82 -5.55
N GLU A 4 20.96 -4.06 -5.32
CA GLU A 4 19.61 -4.55 -5.62
C GLU A 4 18.61 -3.76 -4.76
N ASN A 5 18.01 -2.73 -5.34
CA ASN A 5 16.93 -1.99 -4.71
C ASN A 5 15.69 -2.88 -4.65
N ASN A 6 15.61 -3.75 -3.64
CA ASN A 6 14.42 -4.48 -3.21
C ASN A 6 13.40 -3.51 -2.58
N LYS A 7 12.99 -2.47 -3.31
CA LYS A 7 11.87 -1.62 -2.91
C LYS A 7 10.60 -2.32 -3.38
N ALA A 8 9.92 -2.99 -2.45
CA ALA A 8 8.54 -3.36 -2.67
C ALA A 8 7.72 -2.05 -2.77
N ALA A 9 7.32 -1.69 -3.98
CA ALA A 9 6.48 -0.52 -4.20
C ALA A 9 5.00 -0.90 -4.07
N HIS A 10 4.25 -0.08 -3.33
CA HIS A 10 2.80 -0.10 -3.34
C HIS A 10 2.34 0.82 -4.47
N HIS A 11 1.64 0.27 -5.47
CA HIS A 11 1.10 1.06 -6.57
C HIS A 11 -0.29 1.55 -6.20
N ILE A 12 -0.41 2.86 -5.97
CA ILE A 12 -1.68 3.54 -5.73
C ILE A 12 -2.19 4.06 -7.07
N ARG A 13 -3.35 3.57 -7.50
CA ARG A 13 -3.98 4.02 -8.75
C ARG A 13 -4.73 5.33 -8.48
N VAL A 14 -4.12 6.45 -8.85
CA VAL A 14 -4.70 7.80 -8.67
C VAL A 14 -5.53 8.24 -9.88
N THR A 15 -5.22 7.74 -11.08
CA THR A 15 -6.00 8.03 -12.31
C THR A 15 -6.15 6.77 -13.16
N GLU A 16 -7.35 6.54 -13.71
CA GLU A 16 -7.61 5.50 -14.70
C GLU A 16 -7.20 5.94 -16.11
N ASP A 17 -7.26 7.26 -16.38
CA ASP A 17 -6.88 7.86 -17.66
C ASP A 17 -5.45 8.40 -17.61
N GLN A 18 -4.61 7.97 -18.55
CA GLN A 18 -3.21 8.37 -18.67
C GLN A 18 -3.01 9.85 -19.03
N SER A 19 -4.08 10.61 -19.24
CA SER A 19 -4.02 12.02 -19.67
C SER A 19 -3.78 13.00 -18.52
N ALA A 20 -4.10 12.64 -17.28
CA ALA A 20 -3.98 13.54 -16.13
C ALA A 20 -2.71 13.24 -15.33
N GLY A 21 -1.74 14.18 -15.36
CA GLY A 21 -0.56 14.14 -14.50
C GLY A 21 -0.86 14.51 -13.04
N ILE A 22 -0.06 14.00 -12.11
CA ILE A 22 -0.10 14.38 -10.69
C ILE A 22 0.52 15.77 -10.52
N THR A 23 -0.19 16.70 -9.86
CA THR A 23 0.31 18.06 -9.58
C THR A 23 0.92 18.19 -8.19
N HIS A 24 0.35 17.50 -7.20
CA HIS A 24 0.79 17.58 -5.82
C HIS A 24 0.47 16.28 -5.08
N ILE A 25 1.36 15.85 -4.19
CA ILE A 25 1.12 14.75 -3.24
C ILE A 25 1.46 15.27 -1.85
N GLY A 26 0.53 15.11 -0.90
CA GLY A 26 0.75 15.41 0.50
C GLY A 26 0.42 14.21 1.37
N TRP A 27 1.27 13.97 2.38
CA TRP A 27 1.00 13.03 3.46
C TRP A 27 0.93 13.81 4.77
N ALA A 28 -0.05 13.48 5.61
CA ALA A 28 -0.16 13.98 6.96
C ALA A 28 -0.51 12.85 7.92
N CYS A 29 -0.03 12.95 9.15
CA CYS A 29 -0.41 12.06 10.24
C CYS A 29 -1.34 12.82 11.17
N ASN A 30 -2.49 12.23 11.49
CA ASN A 30 -3.41 12.70 12.50
C ASN A 30 -3.32 11.75 13.70
N SER A 31 -2.94 12.29 14.85
CA SER A 31 -2.98 11.58 16.13
C SER A 31 -4.39 11.61 16.68
N VAL A 32 -4.89 10.45 17.05
CA VAL A 32 -6.20 10.24 17.65
C VAL A 32 -6.08 9.79 19.10
N SER A 33 -4.94 10.10 19.73
CA SER A 33 -4.79 9.98 21.18
C SER A 33 -5.99 10.60 21.85
N LYS A 34 -6.60 9.87 22.80
CA LYS A 34 -7.76 10.30 23.58
C LYS A 34 -7.54 11.77 23.96
N THR A 35 -8.29 12.67 23.34
CA THR A 35 -8.42 14.00 23.89
C THR A 35 -8.94 13.79 25.31
N ASP A 36 -8.18 14.22 26.31
CA ASP A 36 -8.64 14.53 27.67
C ASP A 36 -9.69 15.65 27.62
N SER A 37 -10.70 15.51 26.77
CA SER A 37 -11.86 16.37 26.72
C SER A 37 -12.86 15.79 27.71
N VAL A 38 -12.65 16.11 28.99
CA VAL A 38 -13.65 16.61 29.95
C VAL A 38 -13.06 16.52 31.39
N PRO A 39 -12.71 17.64 32.04
CA PRO A 39 -12.69 17.72 33.49
C PRO A 39 -14.13 17.94 33.97
N LYS A 40 -14.92 16.86 34.00
CA LYS A 40 -16.16 16.80 34.79
C LYS A 40 -16.07 15.55 35.65
N GLU A 41 -15.58 15.77 36.86
CA GLU A 41 -16.06 15.16 38.11
C GLU A 41 -14.96 15.34 39.18
N ALA A 42 -14.85 16.56 39.68
CA ALA A 42 -14.07 16.87 40.88
C ALA A 42 -14.69 16.30 42.17
N GLU A 43 -15.65 15.36 42.08
CA GLU A 43 -16.34 14.77 43.23
C GLU A 43 -16.18 13.24 43.32
N THR A 44 -15.82 12.55 42.24
CA THR A 44 -15.50 11.10 42.26
C THR A 44 -14.01 10.80 42.38
N ALA A 45 -13.15 11.82 42.23
CA ALA A 45 -11.69 11.70 42.30
C ALA A 45 -11.16 11.30 43.70
N SER A 46 -11.91 11.56 44.78
CA SER A 46 -11.41 11.29 46.15
C SER A 46 -11.24 9.80 46.46
N TRP A 47 -12.06 8.92 45.87
CA TRP A 47 -11.99 7.48 46.14
C TRP A 47 -11.06 6.76 45.18
N ARG A 48 -10.99 7.22 43.91
CA ARG A 48 -10.05 6.68 42.93
C ARG A 48 -8.61 6.98 43.34
N HIS A 49 -8.33 8.18 43.83
CA HIS A 49 -7.00 8.56 44.29
C HIS A 49 -6.55 7.79 45.55
N ALA A 50 -7.49 7.41 46.42
CA ALA A 50 -7.22 6.59 47.60
C ALA A 50 -6.98 5.10 47.25
N LEU A 51 -7.68 4.57 46.24
CA LEU A 51 -7.43 3.23 45.71
C LEU A 51 -6.13 3.15 44.91
N ASP A 52 -5.80 4.22 44.19
CA ASP A 52 -4.56 4.31 43.41
C ASP A 52 -3.33 4.40 44.33
N GLU A 53 -3.43 5.09 45.46
CA GLU A 53 -2.36 5.15 46.48
C GLU A 53 -2.12 3.79 47.16
N GLU A 54 -3.17 2.97 47.38
CA GLU A 54 -2.99 1.59 47.88
C GLU A 54 -2.48 0.60 46.82
N LEU A 55 -2.67 0.89 45.52
CA LEU A 55 -2.22 0.03 44.41
C LEU A 55 -0.81 0.41 43.88
N GLN A 56 -0.30 1.59 44.25
CA GLN A 56 1.00 2.12 43.81
C GLN A 56 2.22 1.45 44.48
N THR A 57 2.05 0.47 45.37
CA THR A 57 3.15 -0.39 45.87
C THR A 57 3.43 -1.58 44.96
N ALA A 58 3.71 -1.33 43.68
CA ALA A 58 4.52 -2.16 42.77
C ALA A 58 4.32 -1.62 41.35
N GLY A 59 5.41 -1.23 40.67
CA GLY A 59 5.37 -0.59 39.36
C GLY A 59 4.42 -1.25 38.36
N ASN A 60 3.23 -0.68 38.22
CA ASN A 60 2.16 -1.21 37.39
C ASN A 60 2.20 -0.51 36.02
N PRO A 61 2.19 -1.25 34.89
CA PRO A 61 2.06 -0.66 33.56
C PRO A 61 0.73 0.13 33.43
N PRO A 62 0.64 1.08 32.47
CA PRO A 62 -0.56 1.92 32.29
C PRO A 62 -1.82 1.06 32.18
N GLU A 63 -2.94 1.50 32.78
CA GLU A 63 -4.24 0.80 32.77
C GLU A 63 -4.48 0.11 31.42
N LEU A 64 -4.38 -1.24 31.39
CA LEU A 64 -4.53 -2.01 30.16
C LEU A 64 -5.99 -1.92 29.70
N ASP A 65 -6.20 -1.29 28.55
CA ASP A 65 -7.49 -1.26 27.85
C ASP A 65 -7.75 -2.66 27.25
N LEU A 66 -8.35 -3.55 28.05
CA LEU A 66 -8.56 -4.96 27.68
C LEU A 66 -9.24 -5.15 26.31
N PRO A 67 -10.32 -4.43 25.95
CA PRO A 67 -10.86 -4.48 24.59
C PRO A 67 -9.85 -4.15 23.50
N ARG A 68 -8.99 -3.15 23.72
CA ARG A 68 -7.92 -2.78 22.78
C ARG A 68 -6.89 -3.89 22.64
N GLU A 69 -6.42 -4.45 23.76
CA GLU A 69 -5.47 -5.58 23.78
C GLU A 69 -6.04 -6.81 23.07
N LEU A 70 -7.33 -7.12 23.30
CA LEU A 70 -8.00 -8.23 22.62
C LEU A 70 -8.13 -7.99 21.11
N THR A 71 -8.35 -6.74 20.71
CA THR A 71 -8.48 -6.35 19.29
C THR A 71 -7.15 -6.48 18.55
N PHE A 72 -6.04 -6.18 19.21
CA PHE A 72 -4.70 -6.29 18.65
C PHE A 72 -3.99 -7.61 18.97
N LEU A 73 -4.72 -8.60 19.49
CA LEU A 73 -4.16 -9.92 19.74
C LEU A 73 -3.58 -10.51 18.44
N ASP A 74 -2.25 -10.62 18.39
CA ASP A 74 -1.55 -11.05 17.19
C ASP A 74 -1.54 -12.58 17.04
N VAL A 75 -2.47 -13.09 16.23
CA VAL A 75 -2.51 -14.51 15.83
C VAL A 75 -1.58 -14.79 14.64
N GLU A 76 -1.11 -13.77 13.92
CA GLU A 76 -0.33 -13.93 12.68
C GLU A 76 1.06 -14.49 12.95
N SER A 77 1.67 -14.13 14.08
CA SER A 77 2.95 -14.69 14.54
C SER A 77 2.92 -16.21 14.76
N SER A 78 1.73 -16.77 15.02
CA SER A 78 1.52 -18.21 15.24
C SER A 78 1.22 -18.98 13.95
N LEU A 79 0.98 -18.28 12.83
CA LEU A 79 0.71 -18.90 11.54
C LEU A 79 2.02 -19.34 10.86
N PRO A 80 1.99 -20.41 10.06
CA PRO A 80 3.15 -20.81 9.26
C PRO A 80 3.52 -19.70 8.27
N LYS A 81 4.79 -19.27 8.30
CA LYS A 81 5.30 -18.23 7.40
C LYS A 81 5.28 -18.71 5.95
N LEU A 82 4.87 -17.82 5.03
CA LEU A 82 4.86 -18.11 3.59
C LEU A 82 6.25 -18.44 3.06
N SER A 83 6.32 -19.45 2.20
CA SER A 83 7.54 -19.87 1.52
C SER A 83 7.87 -18.93 0.35
N PRO A 84 9.15 -18.67 0.06
CA PRO A 84 9.55 -18.02 -1.19
C PRO A 84 9.14 -18.85 -2.41
N LEU A 85 8.71 -18.19 -3.47
CA LEU A 85 8.38 -18.82 -4.74
C LEU A 85 9.66 -19.11 -5.57
N PRO A 86 9.65 -20.11 -6.46
CA PRO A 86 10.83 -20.45 -7.26
C PRO A 86 11.19 -19.34 -8.25
N SER A 87 12.43 -18.84 -8.25
CA SER A 87 12.86 -17.76 -9.16
C SER A 87 12.76 -18.11 -10.65
N ALA A 88 12.78 -19.40 -11.00
CA ALA A 88 12.80 -19.88 -12.39
C ALA A 88 11.48 -19.62 -13.15
N SER A 89 10.36 -19.47 -12.45
CA SER A 89 9.01 -19.36 -13.03
C SER A 89 8.33 -18.02 -12.70
N ALA A 90 9.12 -17.03 -12.24
CA ALA A 90 8.60 -15.79 -11.66
C ALA A 90 8.06 -14.77 -12.67
N GLY A 91 8.42 -14.91 -13.95
CA GLY A 91 8.09 -13.93 -14.99
C GLY A 91 8.80 -12.59 -14.78
N GLU A 92 8.41 -11.59 -15.56
CA GLU A 92 8.92 -10.22 -15.43
C GLU A 92 7.99 -9.39 -14.54
N GLY A 93 8.53 -8.74 -13.50
CA GLY A 93 7.76 -7.82 -12.65
C GLY A 93 8.33 -7.66 -11.24
N GLU A 94 7.85 -6.64 -10.52
CA GLU A 94 8.28 -6.39 -9.14
C GLU A 94 7.80 -7.48 -8.17
N ASP A 95 6.59 -7.99 -8.36
CA ASP A 95 6.03 -9.09 -7.56
C ASP A 95 6.90 -10.36 -7.65
N ALA A 96 7.48 -10.62 -8.81
CA ALA A 96 8.41 -11.73 -9.03
C ALA A 96 9.64 -11.64 -8.13
N MET A 97 10.23 -10.44 -8.01
CA MET A 97 11.42 -10.22 -7.17
C MET A 97 11.09 -10.32 -5.68
N VAL A 98 9.95 -9.75 -5.26
CA VAL A 98 9.59 -9.68 -3.85
C VAL A 98 9.14 -11.03 -3.29
N PHE A 99 8.40 -11.83 -4.05
CA PHE A 99 7.88 -13.12 -3.57
C PHE A 99 8.85 -14.30 -3.79
N THR A 100 9.92 -14.13 -4.57
CA THR A 100 10.96 -15.18 -4.71
C THR A 100 12.03 -15.11 -3.63
N LEU A 101 12.15 -13.98 -2.93
CA LEU A 101 13.09 -13.78 -1.84
C LEU A 101 12.41 -13.88 -0.48
N ARG A 102 13.01 -14.64 0.45
CA ARG A 102 12.51 -14.73 1.82
C ARG A 102 12.48 -13.36 2.52
N THR A 103 13.51 -12.56 2.31
CA THR A 103 13.60 -11.20 2.85
C THR A 103 12.54 -10.27 2.27
N GLY A 104 12.15 -10.47 1.00
CA GLY A 104 11.06 -9.72 0.37
C GLY A 104 9.70 -10.05 0.97
N ILE A 105 9.42 -11.33 1.20
CA ILE A 105 8.21 -11.79 1.90
C ILE A 105 8.17 -11.23 3.32
N GLU A 106 9.25 -11.36 4.09
CA GLU A 106 9.30 -10.84 5.47
C GLU A 106 9.19 -9.30 5.53
N PHE A 107 9.67 -8.60 4.50
CA PHE A 107 9.48 -7.15 4.38
C PHE A 107 8.02 -6.77 4.13
N LEU A 108 7.31 -7.53 3.29
CA LEU A 108 5.89 -7.28 3.02
C LEU A 108 5.02 -7.64 4.22
N PHE A 109 5.24 -8.78 4.86
CA PHE A 109 4.42 -9.29 5.98
C PHE A 109 5.01 -8.88 7.33
N ARG A 110 5.16 -7.57 7.54
CA ARG A 110 5.52 -7.04 8.86
C ARG A 110 4.32 -7.06 9.79
N PRO A 111 4.52 -7.52 11.05
CA PRO A 111 3.50 -7.39 12.08
C PRO A 111 3.11 -5.92 12.25
N PHE A 112 1.83 -5.70 12.54
CA PHE A 112 1.31 -4.37 12.83
C PHE A 112 1.92 -3.83 14.13
N ASN A 113 2.45 -2.61 14.09
CA ASN A 113 2.95 -1.94 15.29
C ASN A 113 1.78 -1.33 16.06
N THR A 114 1.45 -1.88 17.23
CA THR A 114 0.35 -1.38 18.06
C THR A 114 0.60 0.03 18.57
N ALA A 115 1.85 0.49 18.66
CA ALA A 115 2.17 1.87 19.04
C ALA A 115 1.67 2.90 18.01
N GLU A 116 1.53 2.51 16.74
CA GLU A 116 1.04 3.37 15.65
C GLU A 116 -0.49 3.27 15.50
N SER A 117 -1.19 2.53 16.38
CA SER A 117 -2.64 2.35 16.27
C SER A 117 -3.46 3.62 16.55
N ASP A 118 -2.86 4.61 17.21
CA ASP A 118 -3.47 5.92 17.46
C ASP A 118 -3.12 6.94 16.37
N GLU A 119 -2.38 6.55 15.34
CA GLU A 119 -1.94 7.43 14.26
C GLU A 119 -2.66 7.07 12.95
N VAL A 120 -3.27 8.06 12.32
CA VAL A 120 -3.97 7.93 11.05
C VAL A 120 -3.18 8.67 9.97
N PHE A 121 -2.62 7.92 9.01
CA PHE A 121 -1.89 8.49 7.89
C PHE A 121 -2.84 8.78 6.73
N VAL A 122 -2.98 10.05 6.38
CA VAL A 122 -3.83 10.52 5.29
C VAL A 122 -2.95 11.00 4.14
N MET A 123 -3.20 10.46 2.95
CA MET A 123 -2.61 10.91 1.70
C MET A 123 -3.65 11.68 0.88
N VAL A 124 -3.25 12.84 0.38
CA VAL A 124 -4.03 13.63 -0.58
C VAL A 124 -3.21 13.83 -1.84
N VAL A 125 -3.75 13.41 -2.99
CA VAL A 125 -3.11 13.59 -4.30
C VAL A 125 -3.97 14.51 -5.15
N GLY A 126 -3.36 15.56 -5.69
CA GLY A 126 -3.96 16.44 -6.68
C GLY A 126 -3.49 16.09 -8.08
N THR A 127 -4.39 16.24 -9.03
CA THR A 127 -4.15 15.96 -10.46
C THR A 127 -4.38 17.22 -11.30
N SER A 128 -3.82 17.22 -12.50
CA SER A 128 -3.87 18.34 -13.45
C SER A 128 -5.27 18.59 -14.01
N ASP A 129 -6.17 17.62 -13.99
CA ASP A 129 -7.60 17.81 -14.29
C ASP A 129 -8.41 18.25 -13.05
N GLY A 130 -7.73 18.58 -11.94
CA GLY A 130 -8.32 19.10 -10.71
C GLY A 130 -9.06 18.07 -9.87
N ARG A 131 -8.83 16.77 -10.09
CA ARG A 131 -9.27 15.74 -9.15
C ARG A 131 -8.36 15.69 -7.94
N LEU A 132 -8.98 15.48 -6.79
CA LEU A 132 -8.35 15.27 -5.51
C LEU A 132 -8.66 13.84 -5.09
N HIS A 133 -7.62 13.02 -4.97
CA HIS A 133 -7.67 11.66 -4.49
C HIS A 133 -7.34 11.64 -3.00
N LEU A 134 -8.21 11.06 -2.19
CA LEU A 134 -8.03 10.92 -0.76
C LEU A 134 -7.92 9.42 -0.40
N SER A 135 -6.86 9.07 0.29
CA SER A 135 -6.66 7.71 0.82
C SER A 135 -6.02 7.73 2.20
N ILE A 136 -6.24 6.66 2.96
CA ILE A 136 -5.68 6.47 4.29
C ILE A 136 -4.83 5.21 4.31
N TYR A 137 -3.67 5.28 4.97
CA TYR A 137 -2.70 4.19 5.08
C TYR A 137 -2.32 3.56 3.72
N ASP A 138 -2.38 4.35 2.64
CA ASP A 138 -2.07 3.98 1.25
C ASP A 138 -2.94 2.85 0.62
N SER A 139 -3.67 2.09 1.43
CA SER A 139 -4.50 0.96 1.00
C SER A 139 -6.00 1.26 1.06
N PHE A 140 -6.43 2.26 1.83
CA PHE A 140 -7.84 2.59 1.98
C PHE A 140 -8.19 3.85 1.18
N VAL A 141 -8.64 3.67 -0.06
CA VAL A 141 -9.12 4.79 -0.89
C VAL A 141 -10.47 5.25 -0.34
N ILE A 142 -10.54 6.50 0.11
CA ILE A 142 -11.79 7.16 0.52
C ILE A 142 -12.58 7.58 -0.72
N GLY A 143 -11.87 8.09 -1.72
CA GLY A 143 -12.44 8.40 -3.02
C GLY A 143 -11.80 9.61 -3.69
N ASP A 144 -12.37 9.96 -4.84
CA ASP A 144 -11.97 11.08 -5.67
C ASP A 144 -13.07 12.13 -5.69
N PHE A 145 -12.69 13.40 -5.58
CA PHE A 145 -13.62 14.51 -5.69
C PHE A 145 -13.00 15.70 -6.41
N ARG A 146 -13.82 16.65 -6.84
CA ARG A 146 -13.39 17.87 -7.51
C ARG A 146 -13.98 19.06 -6.77
N TYR A 147 -13.13 20.01 -6.40
CA TYR A 147 -13.59 21.24 -5.77
C TYR A 147 -13.90 22.28 -6.85
N THR A 148 -15.10 22.85 -6.81
CA THR A 148 -15.55 23.89 -7.74
C THR A 148 -15.98 25.12 -6.95
N LEU A 149 -15.64 26.30 -7.47
CA LEU A 149 -16.05 27.55 -6.84
C LEU A 149 -17.50 27.88 -7.21
N PRO A 150 -18.26 28.51 -6.30
CA PRO A 150 -19.57 29.04 -6.62
C PRO A 150 -19.48 30.04 -7.79
N SER A 151 -20.16 29.72 -8.89
CA SER A 151 -20.06 30.46 -10.16
C SER A 151 -20.55 31.91 -10.10
N SER A 152 -21.18 32.33 -9.01
CA SER A 152 -21.69 33.70 -8.83
C SER A 152 -20.62 34.69 -8.35
N MET A 153 -19.53 34.22 -7.75
CA MET A 153 -18.52 35.07 -7.12
C MET A 153 -17.12 34.92 -7.74
N TYR A 154 -16.87 33.82 -8.46
CA TYR A 154 -15.55 33.49 -9.01
C TYR A 154 -15.63 32.97 -10.43
N LYS A 155 -14.52 33.06 -11.17
CA LYS A 155 -14.42 32.46 -12.51
C LYS A 155 -14.68 30.95 -12.40
N PRO A 156 -15.68 30.42 -13.13
CA PRO A 156 -15.93 29.00 -13.14
C PRO A 156 -14.73 28.30 -13.80
N GLY A 157 -14.20 27.28 -13.13
CA GLY A 157 -13.01 26.63 -13.60
C GLY A 157 -12.53 25.52 -12.69
N VAL A 158 -11.66 24.69 -13.24
CA VAL A 158 -11.07 23.54 -12.55
C VAL A 158 -9.94 24.05 -11.68
N LEU A 159 -10.03 23.80 -10.38
CA LEU A 159 -8.97 24.14 -9.44
C LEU A 159 -7.99 22.97 -9.28
N GLN A 160 -6.71 23.30 -9.20
CA GLN A 160 -5.63 22.34 -8.98
C GLN A 160 -5.06 22.50 -7.58
N LEU A 161 -4.69 21.37 -6.96
CA LEU A 161 -3.99 21.36 -5.68
C LEU A 161 -2.56 21.82 -5.87
N ILE A 162 -2.16 22.81 -5.07
CA ILE A 162 -0.77 23.28 -4.97
C ILE A 162 -0.14 22.84 -3.66
N HIS A 163 -0.91 22.83 -2.57
CA HIS A 163 -0.37 22.49 -1.26
C HIS A 163 -1.43 21.80 -0.39
N HIS A 164 -0.97 20.89 0.44
CA HIS A 164 -1.74 20.24 1.51
C HIS A 164 -0.97 20.35 2.82
N ALA A 165 -1.67 20.68 3.89
CA ALA A 165 -1.11 20.70 5.24
C ALA A 165 -2.17 20.23 6.24
N ALA A 166 -1.77 19.58 7.31
CA ALA A 166 -2.66 19.23 8.41
C ALA A 166 -1.90 19.29 9.72
N HIS A 167 -2.63 19.52 10.81
CA HIS A 167 -2.05 19.45 12.15
C HIS A 167 -2.35 18.07 12.74
N PRO A 168 -1.39 17.41 13.43
CA PRO A 168 -1.61 16.07 13.95
C PRO A 168 -2.81 15.94 14.89
N SER A 169 -3.10 16.93 15.72
CA SER A 169 -4.24 16.89 16.64
C SER A 169 -5.57 17.36 16.02
N ALA A 170 -5.60 17.77 14.75
CA ALA A 170 -6.81 18.27 14.10
C ALA A 170 -7.23 17.31 12.98
N SER A 171 -8.53 17.03 12.87
CA SER A 171 -9.10 16.25 11.76
C SER A 171 -9.33 17.08 10.50
N THR A 172 -9.06 18.39 10.57
CA THR A 172 -9.17 19.33 9.45
C THR A 172 -7.86 19.40 8.69
N HIS A 173 -7.91 19.07 7.41
CA HIS A 173 -6.83 19.26 6.46
C HIS A 173 -7.03 20.58 5.71
N CYS A 174 -5.93 21.29 5.49
CA CYS A 174 -5.92 22.56 4.80
C CYS A 174 -5.42 22.35 3.37
N LEU A 175 -6.29 22.62 2.39
CA LEU A 175 -5.97 22.53 0.97
C LEU A 175 -5.78 23.92 0.39
N ILE A 176 -4.70 24.09 -0.36
CA ILE A 176 -4.42 25.30 -1.12
C ILE A 176 -4.65 24.98 -2.60
N LEU A 177 -5.67 25.60 -3.16
CA LEU A 177 -6.09 25.40 -4.54
C LEU A 177 -5.84 26.64 -5.37
N LYS A 178 -5.51 26.46 -6.65
CA LYS A 178 -5.33 27.55 -7.61
C LYS A 178 -5.97 27.18 -8.94
N HIS A 179 -6.47 28.20 -9.64
CA HIS A 179 -6.88 28.04 -11.03
C HIS A 179 -5.66 28.07 -11.97
N PRO A 180 -5.50 27.09 -12.88
CA PRO A 180 -4.30 26.96 -13.71
C PRO A 180 -4.11 28.11 -14.71
N ALA A 181 -5.21 28.71 -15.18
CA ALA A 181 -5.18 29.79 -16.17
C ALA A 181 -5.28 31.20 -15.57
N ASP A 182 -5.23 31.35 -14.24
CA ASP A 182 -5.32 32.67 -13.60
C ASP A 182 -3.90 33.24 -13.40
N GLU A 183 -3.61 34.33 -14.13
CA GLU A 183 -2.37 35.09 -14.00
C GLU A 183 -2.34 35.91 -12.70
N ASP A 184 -3.52 36.39 -12.28
CA ASP A 184 -3.74 36.91 -10.95
C ASP A 184 -3.57 35.75 -9.96
N ARG A 185 -2.61 35.85 -9.04
CA ARG A 185 -2.22 34.82 -8.07
C ARG A 185 -3.29 34.56 -6.99
N ALA A 186 -4.57 34.55 -7.36
CA ALA A 186 -5.64 34.17 -6.46
C ALA A 186 -5.46 32.70 -6.05
N VAL A 187 -5.43 32.48 -4.75
CA VAL A 187 -5.25 31.18 -4.13
C VAL A 187 -6.40 30.98 -3.15
N TYR A 188 -6.98 29.79 -3.20
CA TYR A 188 -8.15 29.44 -2.40
C TYR A 188 -7.72 28.51 -1.26
N LEU A 189 -8.05 28.92 -0.04
CA LEU A 189 -7.87 28.11 1.15
C LEU A 189 -9.16 27.31 1.39
N VAL A 190 -9.08 25.99 1.29
CA VAL A 190 -10.23 25.09 1.45
C VAL A 190 -9.96 24.14 2.61
N PRO A 191 -10.65 24.29 3.75
CA PRO A 191 -10.62 23.29 4.80
C PRO A 191 -11.38 22.05 4.35
N MET A 192 -10.79 20.87 4.60
CA MET A 192 -11.38 19.56 4.41
C MET A 192 -11.43 18.87 5.77
N ASP A 193 -12.63 18.69 6.30
CA ASP A 193 -12.82 17.97 7.55
C ASP A 193 -12.96 16.48 7.31
N LEU A 194 -12.20 15.68 8.07
CA LEU A 194 -12.29 14.22 8.06
C LEU A 194 -12.91 13.73 9.37
N PRO A 195 -14.25 13.83 9.53
CA PRO A 195 -14.91 13.57 10.81
C PRO A 195 -14.74 12.11 11.26
N PHE A 196 -14.53 11.16 10.35
CA PHE A 196 -14.34 9.75 10.71
C PHE A 196 -13.03 9.49 11.47
N VAL A 197 -12.01 10.36 11.35
CA VAL A 197 -10.72 10.21 12.02
C VAL A 197 -10.88 10.20 13.56
N PRO A 198 -11.50 11.21 14.19
CA PRO A 198 -11.70 11.22 15.65
C PRO A 198 -12.72 10.18 16.14
N TYR A 199 -13.69 9.77 15.31
CA TYR A 199 -14.75 8.87 15.76
C TYR A 199 -14.38 7.37 15.75
N SER A 200 -13.35 6.94 15.02
CA SER A 200 -13.03 5.50 14.92
C SER A 200 -11.55 5.14 14.65
N PRO A 201 -10.58 5.63 15.44
CA PRO A 201 -9.16 5.42 15.16
C PRO A 201 -8.70 3.96 15.21
N ILE A 202 -9.04 3.25 16.30
CA ILE A 202 -8.62 1.86 16.54
C ILE A 202 -9.06 0.96 15.39
N ASN A 203 -10.28 1.16 14.90
CA ASN A 203 -10.83 0.39 13.80
C ASN A 203 -10.15 0.73 12.47
N LEU A 204 -9.76 1.99 12.24
CA LEU A 204 -9.12 2.41 10.99
C LEU A 204 -7.70 1.84 10.85
N ALA A 205 -6.88 1.93 11.90
CA ALA A 205 -5.52 1.39 11.88
C ALA A 205 -5.52 -0.14 11.72
N LEU A 206 -6.41 -0.82 12.46
CA LEU A 206 -6.59 -2.26 12.34
C LEU A 206 -7.11 -2.65 10.95
N LEU A 207 -8.15 -1.98 10.46
CA LEU A 207 -8.73 -2.25 9.14
C LEU A 207 -7.68 -2.09 8.06
N ALA A 208 -6.93 -1.00 8.09
CA ALA A 208 -5.87 -0.74 7.13
C ALA A 208 -4.79 -1.81 7.17
N SER A 209 -4.33 -2.20 8.36
CA SER A 209 -3.38 -3.29 8.53
C SER A 209 -3.89 -4.60 7.92
N LYS A 210 -5.10 -5.03 8.30
CA LYS A 210 -5.67 -6.30 7.82
C LYS A 210 -5.98 -6.28 6.33
N LEU A 211 -6.47 -5.15 5.80
CA LEU A 211 -6.72 -4.97 4.36
C LEU A 211 -5.40 -5.00 3.56
N THR A 212 -4.35 -4.36 4.08
CA THR A 212 -3.02 -4.36 3.46
C THR A 212 -2.42 -5.77 3.44
N THR A 213 -2.54 -6.51 4.55
CA THR A 213 -2.13 -7.92 4.64
C THR A 213 -2.92 -8.77 3.65
N LEU A 214 -4.23 -8.58 3.56
CA LEU A 214 -5.07 -9.27 2.57
C LEU A 214 -4.64 -8.97 1.13
N GLN A 215 -4.37 -7.70 0.79
CA GLN A 215 -3.89 -7.30 -0.53
C GLN A 215 -2.54 -7.97 -0.87
N LYS A 216 -1.62 -8.02 0.10
CA LYS A 216 -0.32 -8.72 -0.05
C LYS A 216 -0.51 -10.22 -0.25
N LEU A 217 -1.44 -10.86 0.47
CA LEU A 217 -1.79 -12.27 0.28
C LEU A 217 -2.36 -12.54 -1.12
N LEU A 218 -3.28 -11.69 -1.60
CA LEU A 218 -3.84 -11.83 -2.93
C LEU A 218 -2.77 -11.67 -4.03
N ARG A 219 -1.81 -10.76 -3.85
CA ARG A 219 -0.64 -10.65 -4.74
C ARG A 219 0.18 -11.93 -4.73
N TYR A 220 0.46 -12.51 -3.56
CA TYR A 220 1.18 -13.78 -3.45
C TYR A 220 0.44 -14.95 -4.12
N VAL A 221 -0.90 -15.06 -3.94
CA VAL A 221 -1.72 -16.09 -4.58
C VAL A 221 -1.75 -15.93 -6.11
N LYS A 222 -1.87 -14.70 -6.60
CA LYS A 222 -1.80 -14.41 -8.04
C LYS A 222 -0.44 -14.82 -8.60
N GLN A 223 0.64 -14.49 -7.90
CA GLN A 223 1.99 -14.86 -8.30
C GLN A 223 2.13 -16.39 -8.31
N SER A 224 1.71 -17.10 -7.27
CA SER A 224 1.80 -18.57 -7.22
C SER A 224 1.02 -19.26 -8.34
N GLN A 225 -0.14 -18.73 -8.74
CA GLN A 225 -0.90 -19.20 -9.90
C GLN A 225 -0.11 -19.04 -11.21
N LEU A 226 0.58 -17.90 -11.39
CA LEU A 226 1.45 -17.68 -12.55
C LEU A 226 2.58 -18.71 -12.60
N HIS A 227 3.27 -18.94 -11.46
CA HIS A 227 4.32 -19.96 -11.37
C HIS A 227 3.80 -21.36 -11.72
N ALA A 228 2.65 -21.76 -11.18
CA ALA A 228 2.05 -23.06 -11.45
C ALA A 228 1.71 -23.24 -12.94
N THR A 229 1.23 -22.18 -13.59
CA THR A 229 0.90 -22.20 -15.03
C THR A 229 2.17 -22.33 -15.88
N VAL A 230 3.23 -21.59 -15.54
CA VAL A 230 4.51 -21.65 -16.25
C VAL A 230 5.16 -23.03 -16.09
N GLU A 231 5.20 -23.57 -14.87
CA GLU A 231 5.76 -24.90 -14.63
C GLU A 231 4.97 -25.99 -15.35
N TYR A 232 3.64 -25.92 -15.33
CA TYR A 232 2.79 -26.85 -16.07
C TYR A 232 3.10 -26.84 -17.57
N ASN A 233 3.21 -25.66 -18.18
CA ASN A 233 3.56 -25.53 -19.60
C ASN A 233 4.96 -26.06 -19.88
N ASN A 234 5.95 -25.72 -19.04
CA ASN A 234 7.32 -26.22 -19.18
C ASN A 234 7.39 -27.75 -19.12
N THR A 235 6.66 -28.39 -18.20
CA THR A 235 6.60 -29.87 -18.11
C THR A 235 5.96 -30.51 -19.36
N ARG A 236 5.09 -29.81 -20.08
CA ARG A 236 4.47 -30.31 -21.33
C ARG A 236 5.34 -30.08 -22.57
N GLU A 237 6.12 -28.99 -22.60
CA GLU A 237 7.05 -28.70 -23.70
C GLU A 237 8.33 -29.53 -23.65
N LEU A 238 8.76 -29.96 -22.46
CA LEU A 238 9.95 -30.79 -22.30
C LEU A 238 9.84 -32.10 -23.12
N PRO A 239 8.78 -32.93 -22.97
CA PRO A 239 8.59 -34.13 -23.77
C PRO A 239 8.56 -33.86 -25.28
N SER A 240 7.89 -32.79 -25.73
CA SER A 240 7.79 -32.50 -27.16
C SER A 240 9.14 -32.06 -27.76
N LYS A 241 9.94 -31.29 -27.04
CA LYS A 241 11.32 -30.93 -27.44
C LYS A 241 12.22 -32.16 -27.51
N PHE A 242 12.15 -33.06 -26.52
CA PHE A 242 12.90 -34.32 -26.55
C PHE A 242 12.48 -35.22 -27.72
N LEU A 243 11.18 -35.35 -28.00
CA LEU A 243 10.70 -36.10 -29.15
C LEU A 243 11.17 -35.48 -30.47
N SER A 244 11.08 -34.16 -30.63
CA SER A 244 11.55 -33.46 -31.83
C SER A 244 13.06 -33.58 -32.07
N MET A 245 13.85 -33.67 -31.00
CA MET A 245 15.31 -33.83 -31.09
C MET A 245 15.72 -35.24 -31.49
N ASN A 246 14.95 -36.26 -31.08
CA ASN A 246 15.13 -37.64 -31.55
C ASN A 246 14.63 -37.87 -33.00
N GLU A 247 13.81 -36.97 -33.54
CA GLU A 247 13.37 -36.99 -34.95
C GLU A 247 14.33 -36.23 -35.89
N LEU A 248 15.47 -35.72 -35.41
CA LEU A 248 16.57 -35.35 -36.30
C LEU A 248 16.97 -36.60 -37.12
N PRO A 249 17.06 -36.49 -38.46
CA PRO A 249 17.11 -37.66 -39.33
C PRO A 249 18.36 -38.50 -39.03
N ASN A 250 18.12 -39.72 -38.56
CA ASN A 250 18.93 -40.89 -38.84
C ASN A 250 18.99 -41.06 -40.38
N GLY A 251 19.83 -40.26 -41.03
CA GLY A 251 19.83 -40.10 -42.48
C GLY A 251 21.10 -39.42 -43.01
N SER A 252 22.22 -39.56 -42.31
CA SER A 252 23.53 -39.36 -42.95
C SER A 252 24.49 -40.45 -42.50
N SER A 253 24.42 -41.60 -43.17
CA SER A 253 25.54 -42.53 -43.27
C SER A 253 25.95 -42.67 -44.75
N PRO A 254 27.20 -43.08 -45.01
CA PRO A 254 28.06 -42.51 -46.05
C PRO A 254 27.89 -43.15 -47.43
N THR A 255 28.53 -42.54 -48.43
CA THR A 255 28.87 -43.06 -49.77
C THR A 255 27.83 -42.90 -50.88
N SER A 256 28.07 -41.98 -51.81
CA SER A 256 28.51 -42.29 -53.18
C SER A 256 28.31 -41.10 -54.14
N ALA A 257 29.41 -40.45 -54.53
CA ALA A 257 29.47 -39.67 -55.77
C ALA A 257 30.92 -39.63 -56.27
N TRP A 258 31.43 -40.80 -56.69
CA TRP A 258 32.52 -40.85 -57.66
C TRP A 258 31.93 -40.75 -59.07
N LYS A 259 32.11 -39.59 -59.69
CA LYS A 259 32.25 -39.31 -61.13
C LYS A 259 32.93 -37.94 -61.15
N GLY A 260 34.21 -37.76 -61.47
CA GLY A 260 35.02 -38.44 -62.46
C GLY A 260 34.83 -37.78 -63.82
N GLU A 261 35.46 -36.63 -64.06
CA GLU A 261 35.92 -36.21 -65.38
C GLU A 261 36.98 -35.10 -65.29
N SER A 262 38.06 -35.36 -66.03
CA SER A 262 39.35 -34.69 -66.13
C SER A 262 39.33 -33.56 -67.18
N TRP A 263 40.47 -32.82 -67.24
CA TRP A 263 40.97 -31.89 -68.27
C TRP A 263 40.54 -30.43 -68.05
N LEU A 264 41.41 -29.43 -67.85
CA LEU A 264 42.83 -29.20 -68.16
C LEU A 264 43.50 -28.37 -67.05
#